data_AF-A0A2N3DZD5-F1
#
_entry.id   AF-A0A2N3DZD5-F1
#
_cell.length_a   1.000
_cell.length_b   1.000
_cell.length_c   1.000
_cell.angle_alpha   90.00
_cell.angle_beta   90.00
_cell.angle_gamma   90.00
#
_symmetry.space_group_name_H-M   'P 1'
#
loop_
_entity.id
_entity.type
_entity.pdbx_description
1 polymer ?
#
loop_
_entity_poly.entity_id
_entity_poly.type
_entity_poly.pdbx_seq_one_letter_code
_entity_poly.pdbx_strand_id
1 'polypeptide(L)'
;MPIRCSARATVSEKIMKRPEPQKGILEIEAYVGGRANAEGSGKVYKLSANETPLGPSPRAREAFAAAAESLQLYPDGGAGELREAIA
;
A
#
# COMPACT_ATOMS: atom_id res chain seq x y z
N MET A 1 -18.65 -18.78 -63.03
CA MET A 1 -17.90 -17.52 -62.85
C MET A 1 -18.06 -17.05 -61.41
N PRO A 2 -17.01 -17.09 -60.57
CA PRO A 2 -17.07 -16.51 -59.24
C PRO A 2 -16.63 -15.05 -59.27
N ILE A 3 -17.45 -14.19 -58.68
CA ILE A 3 -17.20 -12.75 -58.51
C ILE A 3 -16.08 -12.59 -57.48
N ARG A 4 -14.95 -12.00 -57.90
CA ARG A 4 -13.88 -11.58 -56.98
C ARG A 4 -14.40 -10.42 -56.12
N CYS A 5 -14.58 -10.66 -54.83
CA CYS A 5 -14.71 -9.57 -53.86
C CYS A 5 -13.30 -9.11 -53.48
N SER A 6 -12.85 -7.99 -54.05
CA SER A 6 -11.71 -7.24 -53.55
C SER A 6 -12.23 -6.14 -52.63
N ALA A 7 -11.64 -6.06 -51.43
CA ALA A 7 -11.18 -4.81 -50.81
C ALA A 7 -10.88 -5.11 -49.34
N ARG A 8 -9.58 -5.08 -49.02
CA ARG A 8 -9.10 -4.90 -47.64
C ARG A 8 -9.74 -3.64 -47.07
N ALA A 9 -10.55 -3.79 -46.04
CA ALA A 9 -10.68 -2.73 -45.06
C ALA A 9 -9.40 -2.78 -44.21
N THR A 10 -8.38 -2.01 -44.59
CA THR A 10 -7.33 -1.62 -43.64
C THR A 10 -7.98 -0.65 -42.66
N VAL A 11 -8.58 -1.20 -41.61
CA VAL A 11 -8.87 -0.42 -40.41
C VAL A 11 -7.52 0.08 -39.93
N SER A 12 -7.30 1.39 -40.06
CA SER A 12 -6.14 2.06 -39.49
C SER A 12 -6.22 1.87 -37.97
N GLU A 13 -5.54 0.83 -37.47
CA GLU A 13 -5.29 0.60 -36.05
C GLU A 13 -4.39 1.73 -35.57
N LYS A 14 -5.03 2.84 -35.21
CA LYS A 14 -4.43 3.84 -34.34
C LYS A 14 -4.09 3.11 -33.05
N ILE A 15 -2.84 2.68 -32.91
CA ILE A 15 -2.31 2.04 -31.71
C ILE A 15 -2.69 2.93 -30.54
N MET A 16 -3.67 2.50 -29.73
CA MET A 16 -3.96 3.16 -28.47
C MET A 16 -2.71 3.00 -27.62
N LYS A 17 -1.90 4.06 -27.56
CA LYS A 17 -0.69 4.11 -26.75
C LYS A 17 -1.13 3.91 -25.30
N ARG A 18 -0.84 2.73 -24.75
CA ARG A 18 -1.11 2.44 -23.34
C ARG A 18 -0.24 3.39 -22.50
N PRO A 19 -0.68 3.77 -21.28
CA PRO A 19 0.18 4.52 -20.38
C PRO A 19 1.50 3.76 -20.18
N GLU A 20 2.61 4.42 -20.50
CA GLU A 20 3.95 3.90 -20.20
C GLU A 20 4.34 4.40 -18.80
N PRO A 21 4.82 3.51 -17.91
CA PRO A 21 5.28 3.92 -16.59
C PRO A 21 6.49 4.85 -16.71
N GLN A 22 6.64 5.75 -15.73
CA GLN A 22 7.82 6.60 -15.63
C GLN A 22 9.08 5.72 -15.50
N LYS A 23 10.15 6.06 -16.24
CA LYS A 23 11.37 5.25 -16.33
C LYS A 23 11.93 4.85 -14.96
N GLY A 24 12.02 5.83 -14.05
CA GLY A 24 12.53 5.60 -12.70
C GLY A 24 11.73 4.59 -11.88
N ILE A 25 10.45 4.36 -12.16
CA ILE A 25 9.64 3.34 -11.46
C ILE A 25 10.15 1.93 -11.78
N LEU A 26 10.58 1.71 -13.02
CA LEU A 26 11.10 0.40 -13.46
C LEU A 26 12.50 0.11 -12.92
N GLU A 27 13.20 1.14 -12.42
CA GLU A 27 14.56 1.05 -11.89
C GLU A 27 14.57 0.82 -10.36
N ILE A 28 13.42 0.94 -9.69
CA ILE A 28 13.32 0.73 -8.24
C ILE A 28 13.28 -0.76 -7.93
N GLU A 29 14.27 -1.22 -7.16
CA GLU A 29 14.24 -2.53 -6.52
C GLU A 29 13.02 -2.65 -5.59
N ALA A 30 12.23 -3.70 -5.77
CA ALA A 30 11.08 -3.94 -4.92
C ALA A 30 11.52 -4.24 -3.48
N TYR A 31 10.87 -3.62 -2.49
CA TYR A 31 11.12 -3.94 -1.09
C TYR A 31 10.73 -5.40 -0.79
N VAL A 32 11.66 -6.17 -0.24
CA VAL A 32 11.43 -7.53 0.24
C VAL A 32 11.44 -7.55 1.77
N GLY A 33 10.29 -7.83 2.38
CA GLY A 33 10.18 -7.95 3.83
C GLY A 33 11.04 -9.09 4.38
N GLY A 34 11.72 -8.83 5.51
CA GLY A 34 12.49 -9.86 6.22
C GLY A 34 11.62 -10.99 6.77
N ARG A 35 12.26 -12.07 7.26
CA ARG A 35 11.54 -13.23 7.82
C ARG A 35 10.60 -12.81 8.97
N ALA A 36 9.30 -13.07 8.79
CA ALA A 36 8.28 -12.67 9.74
C ALA A 36 7.97 -13.75 10.81
N ASN A 37 8.08 -15.03 10.45
CA ASN A 37 7.65 -16.17 11.25
C ASN A 37 8.82 -17.10 11.61
N ALA A 38 8.65 -17.87 12.68
CA ALA A 38 9.53 -18.96 13.08
C ALA A 38 8.78 -20.30 12.96
N GLU A 39 9.49 -21.35 12.57
CA GLU A 39 8.93 -22.71 12.49
C GLU A 39 8.94 -23.39 13.86
N GLY A 40 7.94 -24.23 14.14
CA GLY A 40 7.81 -25.02 15.37
C GLY A 40 6.60 -24.64 16.25
N SER A 41 6.23 -25.54 17.16
CA SER A 41 5.07 -25.40 18.08
C SER A 41 5.43 -24.82 19.45
N GLY A 42 6.62 -24.25 19.59
CA GLY A 42 7.15 -23.70 20.83
C GLY A 42 6.89 -22.20 21.00
N LYS A 43 7.37 -21.64 22.12
CA LYS A 43 7.32 -20.20 22.36
C LYS A 43 8.19 -19.45 21.34
N VAL A 44 7.58 -18.55 20.59
CA VAL A 44 8.24 -17.74 19.57
C VAL A 44 8.67 -16.40 20.18
N TYR A 45 9.94 -16.02 19.96
CA TYR A 45 10.47 -14.70 20.33
C TYR A 45 10.72 -13.88 19.07
N LYS A 46 10.02 -12.76 18.92
CA LYS A 46 10.12 -11.87 17.75
C LYS A 46 11.15 -10.77 18.04
N LEU A 47 12.27 -10.78 17.31
CA LEU A 47 13.37 -9.81 17.47
C LEU A 47 13.81 -9.16 16.15
N SER A 48 13.02 -9.32 15.08
CA SER A 48 13.42 -8.95 13.72
C SER A 48 12.80 -7.64 13.20
N ALA A 49 12.09 -6.89 14.04
CA ALA A 49 11.27 -5.73 13.62
C ALA A 49 11.46 -4.47 14.48
N ASN A 50 12.43 -4.46 15.41
CA ASN A 50 12.71 -3.34 16.33
C ASN A 50 11.50 -2.89 17.18
N GLU A 51 10.58 -3.81 17.48
CA GLU A 51 9.41 -3.54 18.32
C GLU A 51 9.77 -3.43 19.80
N THR A 52 8.97 -2.69 20.56
CA THR A 52 9.08 -2.62 22.03
C THR A 52 8.37 -3.80 22.69
N PRO A 53 8.98 -4.47 23.70
CA PRO A 53 8.34 -5.56 24.43
C PRO A 53 7.32 -5.09 25.48
N LEU A 54 7.27 -3.78 25.76
CA LEU A 54 6.47 -3.22 26.87
C LEU A 54 4.99 -3.01 26.52
N GLY A 55 4.65 -3.03 25.23
CA GLY A 55 3.35 -2.60 24.74
C GLY A 55 3.15 -1.08 24.79
N PRO A 56 1.98 -0.58 24.34
CA PRO A 56 1.68 0.84 24.31
C PRO A 56 1.29 1.38 25.71
N SER A 57 1.44 2.69 25.90
CA SER A 57 0.97 3.40 27.10
C SER A 57 -0.54 3.18 27.35
N PRO A 58 -1.00 3.05 28.60
CA PRO A 58 -2.43 2.96 28.92
C PRO A 58 -3.25 4.12 28.32
N ARG A 59 -2.71 5.35 28.37
CA ARG A 59 -3.37 6.54 27.80
C ARG A 59 -3.54 6.44 26.28
N ALA A 60 -2.59 5.81 25.59
CA ALA A 60 -2.68 5.60 24.15
C ALA A 60 -3.76 4.56 23.80
N ARG A 61 -3.92 3.52 24.62
CA ARG A 61 -4.98 2.52 24.45
C ARG A 61 -6.37 3.12 24.64
N GLU A 62 -6.54 3.96 25.66
CA GLU A 62 -7.79 4.66 25.94
C GLU A 62 -8.15 5.63 24.80
N ALA A 63 -7.19 6.45 24.35
CA ALA A 63 -7.38 7.37 23.23
C ALA A 63 -7.75 6.64 21.93
N PHE A 64 -7.09 5.51 21.64
CA PHE A 64 -7.40 4.68 20.48
C PHE A 64 -8.83 4.10 20.55
N ALA A 65 -9.24 3.59 21.73
CA ALA A 65 -10.57 3.05 21.92
C ALA A 65 -11.66 4.12 21.72
N ALA A 66 -11.46 5.33 22.25
CA ALA A 66 -12.37 6.46 22.04
C ALA A 66 -12.45 6.89 20.56
N ALA A 67 -11.31 6.93 19.86
CA ALA A 67 -11.28 7.28 18.44
C ALA A 67 -12.04 6.28 17.54
N ALA A 68 -12.20 5.03 17.99
CA ALA A 68 -12.94 4.02 17.24
C ALA A 68 -14.45 4.32 17.13
N GLU A 69 -15.00 5.20 17.97
CA GLU A 69 -16.42 5.57 17.95
C GLU A 69 -16.81 6.48 16.76
N SER A 70 -15.83 7.04 16.06
CA SER A 70 -16.06 8.04 15.00
C SER A 70 -15.37 7.72 13.67
N LEU A 71 -15.10 6.43 13.40
CA LEU A 71 -14.36 5.98 12.20
C LEU A 71 -14.96 6.41 10.85
N GLN A 72 -16.24 6.77 10.79
CA GLN A 72 -16.86 7.35 9.58
C GLN A 72 -16.34 8.75 9.23
N LEU A 73 -15.70 9.45 10.18
CA LEU A 73 -15.16 10.78 9.97
C LEU A 73 -13.72 10.67 9.45
N TYR A 74 -13.38 11.54 8.51
CA TYR A 74 -11.98 11.72 8.12
C TYR A 74 -11.17 12.27 9.31
N PRO A 75 -9.91 11.85 9.48
CA PRO A 75 -9.04 12.43 10.49
C PRO A 75 -8.69 13.89 10.15
N ASP A 76 -8.13 14.61 11.13
CA ASP A 76 -7.52 15.92 10.86
C ASP A 76 -6.34 15.76 9.89
N GLY A 77 -6.48 16.32 8.68
CA GLY A 77 -5.46 16.25 7.64
C GLY A 77 -4.16 16.97 7.97
N GLY A 78 -4.17 17.92 8.92
CA GLY A 78 -2.98 18.64 9.37
C GLY A 78 -2.23 17.96 10.52
N ALA A 79 -2.92 17.09 11.27
CA ALA A 79 -2.48 16.55 12.56
C ALA A 79 -2.04 17.67 13.53
N GLY A 80 -2.83 18.74 13.63
CA GLY A 80 -2.50 19.97 14.36
C GLY A 80 -2.21 19.72 15.84
N GLU A 81 -3.14 19.08 16.56
CA GLU A 81 -2.97 18.76 17.99
C GLU A 81 -1.73 17.89 18.25
N LEU A 82 -1.45 16.92 17.36
CA LEU A 82 -0.27 16.06 17.47
C LEU A 82 1.02 16.87 17.31
N ARG A 83 1.08 17.77 16.33
CA ARG A 83 2.26 18.62 16.09
C ARG A 83 2.51 19.57 17.25
N GLU A 84 1.47 20.18 17.79
CA GLU A 84 1.57 21.06 18.96
C GLU A 84 2.08 20.31 20.19
N ALA A 85 1.63 19.07 20.42
CA ALA A 85 2.09 18.26 21.54
C ALA A 85 3.56 17.79 21.44
N ILE A 86 4.14 17.78 20.23
CA ILE A 86 5.52 17.35 19.97
C ILE A 86 6.52 18.53 19.96
N ALA A 87 6.08 19.74 19.60
CA ALA A 87 6.92 20.93 19.42
C ALA A 87 7.48 21.49 20.74
#